data_AF-A0A954WR85-F1
#
_entry.id   AF-A0A954WR85-F1
#
_cell.length_a   1.000
_cell.length_b   1.000
_cell.length_c   1.000
_cell.angle_alpha   90.00
_cell.angle_beta   90.00
_cell.angle_gamma   90.00
#
_symmetry.space_group_name_H-M   'P 1'
#
loop_
_entity.id
_entity.type
_entity.pdbx_description
1 polymer ?
#
loop_
_entity_poly.entity_id
_entity_poly.type
_entity_poly.pdbx_seq_one_letter_code
_entity_poly.pdbx_strand_id
1 'polypeptide(L)'
;MSQYELSRRTMLRGIGVSMALPWLESVRVWGDESSSTAAKASEPPTRMAILFSGCGYHSREWWAKGEGQNMQLGKVLEPIADFRDRMVFIKGLYNAEALKGNIHSSQTGNLLSGAPLAAGGQIRSGTSVDQIVAQQIGHRTKLPSLVLGCEKANPSVHKNYSMLYSSHISWS
;
A
#
# COMPACT_ATOMS: atom_id res chain seq x y z
N MET A 1 -15.63 49.51 9.51
CA MET A 1 -15.82 48.54 8.40
C MET A 1 -14.92 48.97 7.26
N SER A 2 -13.88 48.22 6.94
CA SER A 2 -13.02 48.52 5.79
C SER A 2 -13.69 48.00 4.52
N GLN A 3 -14.09 48.88 3.60
CA GLN A 3 -14.58 48.50 2.28
C GLN A 3 -13.38 48.28 1.36
N TYR A 4 -13.17 47.03 0.94
CA TYR A 4 -12.15 46.70 -0.05
C TYR A 4 -12.69 46.96 -1.46
N GLU A 5 -12.27 48.07 -2.07
CA GLU A 5 -12.58 48.43 -3.48
C GLU A 5 -11.74 47.57 -4.43
N LEU A 6 -12.26 46.40 -4.82
CA LEU A 6 -11.67 45.57 -5.86
C LEU A 6 -12.16 46.04 -7.24
N SER A 7 -11.25 46.57 -8.06
CA SER A 7 -11.61 46.99 -9.42
C SER A 7 -12.05 45.78 -10.27
N ARG A 8 -13.07 45.98 -11.12
CA ARG A 8 -13.58 44.96 -12.07
C ARG A 8 -12.47 44.34 -12.93
N ARG A 9 -11.45 45.14 -13.28
CA ARG A 9 -10.28 44.70 -14.04
C ARG A 9 -9.39 43.76 -13.22
N THR A 10 -9.20 44.04 -11.93
CA THR A 10 -8.44 43.18 -11.02
C THR A 10 -9.15 41.85 -10.82
N MET A 11 -10.47 41.87 -10.63
CA MET A 11 -11.30 40.66 -10.53
C MET A 11 -11.20 39.79 -11.80
N LEU A 12 -11.36 40.38 -12.99
CA LEU A 12 -11.27 39.65 -14.25
C LEU A 12 -9.88 39.09 -14.54
N ARG A 13 -8.81 39.81 -14.16
CA ARG A 13 -7.43 39.29 -14.24
C ARG A 13 -7.21 38.10 -13.31
N GLY A 14 -7.79 38.11 -12.11
CA GLY A 14 -7.75 36.97 -11.19
C GLY A 14 -8.46 35.72 -11.75
N ILE A 15 -9.64 35.90 -12.35
CA ILE A 15 -10.41 34.80 -12.96
C ILE A 15 -9.68 34.19 -14.17
N GLY A 16 -9.01 35.01 -14.98
CA GLY A 16 -8.23 34.50 -16.12
C GLY A 16 -7.07 33.60 -15.69
N VAL A 17 -6.44 33.89 -14.54
CA VAL A 17 -5.34 33.08 -13.99
C VAL A 17 -5.87 31.78 -13.37
N SER A 18 -7.06 31.78 -12.77
CA SER A 18 -7.64 30.56 -12.17
C SER A 18 -8.07 29.51 -13.19
N MET A 19 -8.33 29.88 -14.45
CA MET A 19 -8.57 28.93 -15.54
C MET A 19 -7.28 28.25 -16.04
N ALA A 20 -6.11 28.89 -15.87
CA ALA A 20 -4.82 28.38 -16.33
C ALA A 20 -4.11 27.51 -15.29
N LEU A 21 -4.52 27.60 -14.02
CA LEU A 21 -3.96 26.80 -12.94
C LEU A 21 -4.81 25.54 -12.72
N PRO A 22 -4.21 24.36 -12.59
CA PRO A 22 -4.90 23.20 -12.03
C PRO A 22 -5.54 23.63 -10.72
N TRP A 23 -6.82 23.31 -10.55
CA TRP A 23 -7.50 23.54 -9.28
C TRP A 23 -6.62 22.89 -8.21
N LEU A 24 -6.09 23.69 -7.27
CA LEU A 24 -5.17 23.25 -6.23
C LEU A 24 -5.95 22.43 -5.19
N GLU A 25 -6.55 21.31 -5.60
CA GLU A 25 -7.44 20.45 -4.81
C GLU A 25 -6.77 19.89 -3.56
N SER A 26 -5.44 20.02 -3.43
CA SER A 26 -4.71 19.71 -2.20
C SER A 26 -4.96 20.72 -1.07
N VAL A 27 -5.58 21.88 -1.34
CA VAL A 27 -5.86 22.92 -0.36
C VAL A 27 -7.36 23.18 -0.31
N ARG A 28 -7.95 23.17 0.90
CA ARG A 28 -9.34 23.57 1.08
C ARG A 28 -9.53 25.02 0.61
N VAL A 29 -10.53 25.26 -0.23
CA VAL A 29 -10.86 26.61 -0.71
C VAL A 29 -11.37 27.42 0.48
N TRP A 30 -10.92 28.68 0.59
CA TRP A 30 -11.46 29.61 1.59
C TRP A 30 -12.97 29.78 1.38
N GLY A 31 -13.77 29.38 2.37
CA GLY A 31 -15.23 29.37 2.31
C GLY A 31 -15.87 27.97 2.31
N ASP A 32 -15.07 26.91 2.29
CA ASP A 32 -15.56 25.54 2.49
C ASP A 32 -15.92 25.36 3.98
N GLU A 33 -17.19 25.61 4.32
CA GLU A 33 -17.69 25.33 5.66
C GLU A 33 -17.67 23.81 5.89
N SER A 34 -17.14 23.41 7.06
CA SER A 34 -17.20 22.04 7.56
C SER A 34 -18.65 21.64 7.86
N SER A 35 -19.44 21.41 6.82
CA SER A 35 -20.75 20.80 6.96
C SER A 35 -20.57 19.34 7.35
N SER A 36 -21.20 18.94 8.46
CA SER A 36 -21.25 17.54 8.91
C SER A 36 -21.98 16.61 7.94
N THR A 37 -22.64 17.16 6.91
CA THR A 37 -23.40 16.44 5.89
C THR A 37 -22.83 16.58 4.47
N ALA A 38 -21.83 17.44 4.25
CA ALA A 38 -21.12 17.45 2.97
C ALA A 38 -20.35 16.12 2.85
N ALA A 39 -20.55 15.42 1.72
CA ALA A 39 -19.76 14.25 1.40
C ALA A 39 -18.28 14.60 1.59
N LYS A 40 -17.53 13.73 2.28
CA LYS A 40 -16.12 13.88 2.69
C LYS A 40 -15.15 14.01 1.51
N ALA A 41 -15.42 14.86 0.54
CA ALA A 41 -14.65 15.10 -0.66
C ALA A 41 -13.22 15.58 -0.34
N SER A 42 -12.99 16.06 0.88
CA SER A 42 -11.69 16.56 1.36
C SER A 42 -10.92 15.58 2.27
N GLU A 43 -11.41 14.36 2.56
CA GLU A 43 -10.61 13.39 3.33
C GLU A 43 -9.64 12.62 2.42
N PRO A 44 -8.38 12.41 2.83
CA PRO A 44 -7.45 11.60 2.06
C PRO A 44 -8.01 10.18 1.91
N PRO A 45 -7.90 9.56 0.71
CA PRO A 45 -8.42 8.22 0.51
C PRO A 45 -7.70 7.22 1.42
N THR A 46 -8.45 6.30 2.01
CA THR A 46 -7.89 5.15 2.72
C THR A 46 -7.14 4.28 1.71
N ARG A 47 -5.89 3.92 2.04
CA ARG A 47 -5.01 3.12 1.19
C ARG A 47 -4.76 1.76 1.84
N MET A 48 -4.56 0.74 1.00
CA MET A 48 -4.06 -0.55 1.44
C MET A 48 -2.53 -0.55 1.33
N ALA A 49 -1.86 -1.03 2.37
CA ALA A 49 -0.43 -1.26 2.38
C ALA A 49 -0.17 -2.73 2.69
N ILE A 50 0.70 -3.36 1.90
CA ILE A 50 1.19 -4.72 2.12
C ILE A 50 2.71 -4.62 2.27
N LEU A 51 3.21 -5.05 3.43
CA LEU A 51 4.62 -4.97 3.79
C LEU A 51 5.17 -6.38 3.90
N PHE A 52 6.34 -6.60 3.30
CA PHE A 52 7.07 -7.86 3.34
C PHE A 52 8.45 -7.64 3.96
N SER A 53 8.82 -8.52 4.89
CA SER A 53 10.16 -8.55 5.49
C SER A 53 10.87 -9.83 5.09
N GLY A 54 11.85 -9.71 4.18
CA GLY A 54 12.73 -10.82 3.81
C GLY A 54 13.44 -11.40 5.03
N CYS A 55 13.64 -12.71 5.06
CA CYS A 55 14.23 -13.46 6.20
C CYS A 55 13.44 -13.44 7.51
N GLY A 56 12.37 -12.65 7.63
CA GLY A 56 11.51 -12.58 8.81
C GLY A 56 12.08 -11.73 9.94
N TYR A 57 11.69 -12.05 11.17
CA TYR A 57 12.00 -11.29 12.39
C TYR A 57 12.64 -12.18 13.45
N HIS A 58 13.16 -11.58 14.53
CA HIS A 58 13.64 -12.33 15.69
C HIS A 58 12.52 -13.19 16.28
N SER A 59 12.62 -14.51 16.09
CA SER A 59 11.51 -15.45 16.30
C SER A 59 11.01 -15.53 17.74
N ARG A 60 11.88 -15.28 18.73
CA ARG A 60 11.49 -15.26 20.15
C ARG A 60 10.66 -14.02 20.54
N GLU A 61 10.68 -12.98 19.71
CA GLU A 61 10.03 -11.69 19.96
C GLU A 61 8.91 -11.38 18.93
N TRP A 62 8.61 -12.31 18.02
CA TRP A 62 7.48 -12.23 17.09
C TRP A 62 6.29 -13.00 17.64
N TRP A 63 5.53 -12.38 18.54
CA TRP A 63 4.34 -12.98 19.13
C TRP A 63 3.37 -11.91 19.62
N ALA A 64 2.09 -12.28 19.71
CA ALA A 64 1.05 -11.55 20.41
C ALA A 64 0.24 -12.50 21.31
N LYS A 65 -0.29 -12.00 22.43
CA LYS A 65 -1.17 -12.73 23.34
C LYS A 65 -2.33 -11.84 23.79
N GLY A 66 -3.53 -12.42 23.92
CA GLY A 66 -4.74 -11.65 24.21
C GLY A 66 -5.22 -10.84 23.00
N GLU A 67 -6.07 -9.86 23.25
CA GLU A 67 -6.76 -9.09 22.20
C GLU A 67 -7.05 -7.65 22.62
N GLY A 68 -7.34 -6.80 21.63
CA GLY A 68 -7.69 -5.40 21.84
C GLY A 68 -6.62 -4.62 22.60
N GLN A 69 -7.06 -3.71 23.47
CA GLN A 69 -6.18 -2.87 24.28
C GLN A 69 -5.29 -3.66 25.25
N ASN A 70 -5.72 -4.87 25.63
CA ASN A 70 -4.98 -5.74 26.56
C ASN A 70 -3.98 -6.66 25.85
N MET A 71 -3.84 -6.56 24.52
CA MET A 71 -2.93 -7.39 23.75
C MET A 71 -1.47 -7.16 24.18
N GLN A 72 -0.80 -8.23 24.56
CA GLN A 72 0.64 -8.23 24.84
C GLN A 72 1.39 -8.54 23.55
N LEU A 73 2.50 -7.85 23.33
CA LEU A 73 3.31 -7.95 22.12
C LEU A 73 4.76 -8.23 22.50
N GLY A 74 5.44 -9.04 21.68
CA GLY A 74 6.88 -9.20 21.74
C GLY A 74 7.62 -7.95 21.25
N LYS A 75 8.91 -7.83 21.58
CA LYS A 75 9.71 -6.61 21.38
C LYS A 75 9.80 -6.15 19.92
N VAL A 76 9.72 -7.08 18.95
CA VAL A 76 9.74 -6.72 17.52
C VAL A 76 8.54 -5.86 17.12
N LEU A 77 7.41 -6.03 17.81
CA LEU A 77 6.16 -5.33 17.52
C LEU A 77 5.96 -4.07 18.39
N GLU A 78 6.96 -3.71 19.21
CA GLU A 78 6.92 -2.50 20.05
C GLU A 78 6.60 -1.21 19.26
N PRO A 79 7.13 -0.98 18.04
CA PRO A 79 6.81 0.23 17.28
C PRO A 79 5.35 0.39 16.87
N ILE A 80 4.55 -0.68 16.91
CA ILE A 80 3.11 -0.66 16.57
C ILE A 80 2.22 -0.90 17.78
N ALA A 81 2.79 -0.81 18.99
CA ALA A 81 2.11 -0.99 20.27
C ALA A 81 0.86 -0.13 20.45
N ASP A 82 0.85 1.09 19.92
CA ASP A 82 -0.26 2.03 20.12
C ASP A 82 -1.49 1.71 19.26
N PHE A 83 -1.36 0.74 18.34
CA PHE A 83 -2.41 0.33 17.41
C PHE A 83 -3.01 -1.05 17.75
N ARG A 84 -2.76 -1.57 18.95
CA ARG A 84 -3.19 -2.91 19.38
C ARG A 84 -4.70 -3.15 19.29
N ASP A 85 -5.50 -2.12 19.53
CA ASP A 85 -6.96 -2.15 19.39
C ASP A 85 -7.45 -2.21 17.94
N ARG A 86 -6.55 -1.95 16.98
CA ARG A 86 -6.82 -1.97 15.54
C ARG A 86 -5.99 -3.05 14.82
N MET A 87 -5.49 -4.03 15.57
CA MET A 87 -4.61 -5.06 15.05
C MET A 87 -5.22 -6.44 15.23
N VAL A 88 -5.07 -7.27 14.20
CA VAL A 88 -5.30 -8.72 14.25
C VAL A 88 -3.97 -9.41 14.04
N PHE A 89 -3.55 -10.22 15.01
CA PHE A 89 -2.33 -11.02 14.89
C PHE A 89 -2.69 -12.47 14.55
N ILE A 90 -2.28 -12.93 13.37
CA ILE A 90 -2.55 -14.28 12.88
C ILE A 90 -1.29 -15.13 13.01
N LYS A 91 -1.40 -16.29 13.64
CA LYS A 91 -0.32 -17.28 13.76
C LYS A 91 -0.68 -18.56 13.05
N GLY A 92 0.31 -19.18 12.38
CA GLY A 92 0.14 -20.47 11.71
C GLY A 92 -0.49 -20.39 10.33
N LEU A 93 -0.71 -19.18 9.80
CA LEU A 93 -1.08 -19.00 8.39
C LEU A 93 0.17 -19.19 7.52
N TYR A 94 0.09 -20.12 6.57
CA TYR A 94 1.14 -20.35 5.59
C TYR A 94 0.55 -20.82 4.26
N ASN A 95 1.29 -20.63 3.17
CA ASN A 95 0.95 -21.18 1.86
C ASN A 95 1.65 -22.53 1.67
N ALA A 96 0.88 -23.62 1.56
CA ALA A 96 1.45 -24.95 1.36
C ALA A 96 2.24 -25.08 0.04
N GLU A 97 1.86 -24.34 -1.01
CA GLU A 97 2.61 -24.34 -2.28
C GLU A 97 4.00 -23.69 -2.14
N ALA A 98 4.17 -22.79 -1.16
CA ALA A 98 5.47 -22.16 -0.88
C ALA A 98 6.50 -23.16 -0.31
N LEU A 99 6.06 -24.35 0.12
CA LEU A 99 6.95 -25.40 0.65
C LEU A 99 7.60 -26.26 -0.44
N LYS A 100 7.12 -26.17 -1.69
CA LYS A 100 7.56 -27.04 -2.79
C LYS A 100 8.72 -26.47 -3.61
N GLY A 101 8.90 -25.15 -3.59
CA GLY A 101 9.88 -24.46 -4.43
C GLY A 101 11.18 -24.13 -3.71
N ASN A 102 12.00 -23.28 -4.34
CA ASN A 102 13.20 -22.73 -3.71
C ASN A 102 12.85 -21.81 -2.54
N ILE A 103 13.64 -21.83 -1.46
CA ILE A 103 13.42 -21.00 -0.26
C ILE A 103 13.23 -19.52 -0.61
N HIS A 104 14.09 -18.95 -1.46
CA HIS A 104 14.00 -17.51 -1.79
C HIS A 104 12.82 -17.22 -2.71
N SER A 105 12.71 -17.96 -3.82
CA SER A 105 11.66 -17.73 -4.81
C SER A 105 10.25 -17.97 -4.25
N SER A 106 10.10 -18.93 -3.34
CA SER A 106 8.82 -19.30 -2.75
C SER A 106 8.41 -18.42 -1.58
N GLN A 107 9.32 -17.67 -0.97
CA GLN A 107 8.98 -16.71 0.09
C GLN A 107 8.25 -15.48 -0.45
N THR A 108 8.52 -15.09 -1.69
CA THR A 108 7.98 -13.87 -2.30
C THR A 108 7.07 -14.16 -3.49
N GLY A 109 7.48 -15.04 -4.40
CA GLY A 109 6.90 -15.12 -5.74
C GLY A 109 5.43 -15.54 -5.77
N ASN A 110 4.96 -16.27 -4.76
CA ASN A 110 3.57 -16.67 -4.62
C ASN A 110 2.84 -16.02 -3.43
N LEU A 111 3.45 -15.04 -2.77
CA LEU A 111 2.94 -14.45 -1.54
C LEU A 111 1.56 -13.81 -1.73
N LEU A 112 1.41 -12.98 -2.76
CA LEU A 112 0.18 -12.23 -3.02
C LEU A 112 -0.66 -12.79 -4.17
N SER A 113 -0.12 -13.73 -4.95
CA SER A 113 -0.86 -14.39 -6.04
C SER A 113 -1.37 -15.78 -5.64
N GLY A 114 -0.77 -16.43 -4.64
CA GLY A 114 -1.05 -17.83 -4.30
C GLY A 114 -0.66 -18.85 -5.38
N ALA A 115 -0.17 -18.40 -6.53
CA ALA A 115 0.09 -19.23 -7.69
C ALA A 115 1.32 -20.13 -7.46
N PRO A 116 1.29 -21.40 -7.89
CA PRO A 116 2.46 -22.27 -7.80
C PRO A 116 3.55 -21.79 -8.77
N LEU A 117 4.81 -21.79 -8.32
CA LEU A 117 5.93 -21.35 -9.14
C LEU A 117 6.20 -22.35 -10.28
N ALA A 118 6.72 -21.86 -11.41
CA ALA A 118 7.22 -22.70 -12.50
C ALA A 118 8.75 -22.85 -12.39
N ALA A 119 9.22 -24.06 -12.67
CA ALA A 119 10.65 -24.38 -12.76
C ALA A 119 11.18 -24.10 -14.18
N GLY A 120 12.49 -24.31 -14.40
CA GLY A 120 13.12 -24.14 -15.71
C GLY A 120 13.33 -22.68 -16.09
N GLY A 121 13.38 -21.77 -15.11
CA GLY A 121 13.48 -20.33 -15.36
C GLY A 121 12.22 -19.67 -15.93
N GLN A 122 11.12 -20.43 -16.06
CA GLN A 122 9.83 -19.90 -16.51
C GLN A 122 9.15 -19.07 -15.42
N ILE A 123 8.27 -18.17 -15.86
CA ILE A 123 7.38 -17.41 -14.98
C ILE A 123 5.94 -17.90 -15.18
N ARG A 124 5.39 -18.41 -14.09
CA ARG A 124 3.98 -18.67 -13.85
C ARG A 124 3.56 -17.92 -12.58
N SER A 125 2.66 -16.97 -12.73
CA SER A 125 1.97 -16.29 -11.64
C SER A 125 0.57 -15.92 -12.10
N GLY A 126 -0.28 -15.45 -11.20
CA GLY A 126 -1.57 -14.83 -11.51
C GLY A 126 -1.59 -13.39 -11.00
N THR A 127 -2.62 -12.63 -11.38
CA THR A 127 -2.84 -11.29 -10.85
C THR A 127 -2.92 -11.34 -9.33
N SER A 128 -2.05 -10.60 -8.66
CA SER A 128 -1.94 -10.62 -7.20
C SER A 128 -3.05 -9.80 -6.55
N VAL A 129 -3.33 -10.10 -5.27
CA VAL A 129 -4.40 -9.44 -4.50
C VAL A 129 -4.26 -7.92 -4.48
N ASP A 130 -3.04 -7.39 -4.37
CA ASP A 130 -2.81 -5.94 -4.43
C ASP A 130 -3.21 -5.32 -5.78
N GLN A 131 -2.99 -6.03 -6.88
CA GLN A 131 -3.38 -5.58 -8.21
C GLN A 131 -4.88 -5.69 -8.43
N ILE A 132 -5.53 -6.73 -7.90
CA ILE A 132 -7.00 -6.85 -7.91
C ILE A 132 -7.63 -5.67 -7.15
N VAL A 133 -7.09 -5.32 -5.98
CA VAL A 133 -7.57 -4.16 -5.21
C VAL A 133 -7.31 -2.85 -5.98
N ALA A 134 -6.13 -2.69 -6.59
CA ALA A 134 -5.81 -1.52 -7.40
C ALA A 134 -6.78 -1.33 -8.58
N GLN A 135 -7.21 -2.42 -9.25
CA GLN A 135 -8.21 -2.37 -10.31
C GLN A 135 -9.58 -1.88 -9.81
N GLN A 136 -9.95 -2.20 -8.56
CA GLN A 136 -11.24 -1.82 -7.99
C GLN A 136 -11.27 -0.39 -7.45
N ILE A 137 -10.23 0.03 -6.71
CA ILE A 137 -10.24 1.30 -5.97
C ILE A 137 -9.15 2.29 -6.40
N GLY A 138 -8.23 1.90 -7.29
CA GLY A 138 -7.10 2.72 -7.71
C GLY A 138 -7.49 4.00 -8.45
N HIS A 139 -8.71 4.07 -9.00
CA HIS A 139 -9.27 5.29 -9.61
C HIS A 139 -9.49 6.43 -8.59
N ARG A 140 -9.41 6.15 -7.28
CA ARG A 140 -9.53 7.15 -6.20
C ARG A 140 -8.22 7.89 -5.93
N THR A 141 -7.11 7.49 -6.54
CA THR A 141 -5.78 8.09 -6.39
C THR A 141 -5.15 8.36 -7.74
N LYS A 142 -4.20 9.31 -7.82
CA LYS A 142 -3.47 9.60 -9.08
C LYS A 142 -2.67 8.40 -9.58
N LEU A 143 -2.08 7.63 -8.65
CA LEU A 143 -1.42 6.36 -8.95
C LEU A 143 -2.33 5.24 -8.42
N PRO A 144 -2.75 4.27 -9.25
CA PRO A 144 -3.63 3.19 -8.82
C PRO A 144 -2.91 2.17 -7.92
N SER A 145 -1.60 2.01 -8.10
CA SER A 145 -0.73 1.16 -7.28
C SER A 145 0.69 1.73 -7.26
N LEU A 146 1.40 1.55 -6.14
CA LEU A 146 2.82 1.89 -6.00
C LEU A 146 3.54 0.70 -5.37
N VAL A 147 4.43 0.07 -6.15
CA VAL A 147 5.21 -1.10 -5.73
C VAL A 147 6.66 -0.66 -5.53
N LEU A 148 7.18 -0.89 -4.32
CA LEU A 148 8.53 -0.54 -3.94
C LEU A 148 9.28 -1.77 -3.42
N GLY A 149 10.56 -1.86 -3.76
CA GLY A 149 11.47 -2.90 -3.28
C GLY A 149 12.76 -2.27 -2.75
N CYS A 150 13.42 -2.96 -1.82
CA CYS A 150 14.71 -2.53 -1.28
C CYS A 150 15.89 -2.83 -2.23
N GLU A 151 15.68 -3.70 -3.22
CA GLU A 151 16.70 -4.18 -4.14
C GLU A 151 16.23 -4.10 -5.59
N LYS A 152 17.17 -4.10 -6.52
CA LYS A 152 16.86 -4.16 -7.95
C LYS A 152 16.38 -5.57 -8.34
N ALA A 153 15.48 -5.64 -9.30
CA ALA A 153 15.04 -6.91 -9.87
C ALA A 153 16.23 -7.69 -10.48
N ASN A 154 16.27 -8.99 -10.21
CA ASN A 154 17.28 -9.89 -10.74
C ASN A 154 16.63 -10.91 -11.70
N PRO A 155 16.89 -10.83 -13.02
CA PRO A 155 16.29 -11.73 -14.01
C PRO A 155 17.04 -13.07 -14.18
N SER A 156 18.04 -13.38 -13.34
CA SER A 156 18.79 -14.64 -13.43
C SER A 156 17.97 -15.86 -13.01
N VAL A 157 18.55 -17.05 -13.15
CA VAL A 157 17.97 -18.31 -12.67
C VAL A 157 18.82 -18.85 -11.53
N HIS A 158 18.17 -19.21 -10.41
CA HIS A 158 18.81 -19.82 -9.26
C HIS A 158 18.06 -21.07 -8.83
N LYS A 159 18.77 -22.19 -8.65
CA LYS A 159 18.20 -23.49 -8.24
C LYS A 159 16.93 -23.86 -9.05
N ASN A 160 17.02 -23.70 -10.37
CA ASN A 160 15.98 -24.00 -11.35
C ASN A 160 14.73 -23.07 -11.35
N TYR A 161 14.73 -22.00 -10.54
CA TYR A 161 13.67 -20.99 -10.52
C TYR A 161 14.19 -19.63 -10.99
N SER A 162 13.33 -18.86 -11.66
CA SER A 162 13.67 -17.48 -12.00
C SER A 162 13.81 -16.64 -10.72
N MET A 163 14.85 -15.83 -10.64
CA MET A 163 15.08 -14.87 -9.55
C MET A 163 14.08 -13.71 -9.58
N LEU A 164 13.29 -13.55 -10.66
CA LEU A 164 12.17 -12.62 -10.66
C LEU A 164 11.15 -12.98 -9.58
N TYR A 165 10.99 -14.27 -9.27
CA TYR A 165 10.17 -14.71 -8.15
C TYR A 165 10.70 -14.26 -6.80
N SER A 166 12.02 -14.15 -6.64
CA SER A 166 12.68 -13.64 -5.43
C SER A 166 12.67 -12.11 -5.37
N SER A 167 12.45 -11.43 -6.50
CA SER A 167 12.48 -9.97 -6.62
C SER A 167 11.11 -9.30 -6.54
N HIS A 168 10.01 -10.05 -6.66
CA HIS A 168 8.66 -9.48 -6.73
C HIS A 168 7.67 -10.26 -5.87
N ILE A 169 6.78 -9.50 -5.22
CA ILE A 169 5.58 -10.03 -4.54
C ILE A 169 4.29 -9.64 -5.27
N SER A 170 4.34 -8.63 -6.14
CA SER A 170 3.21 -8.06 -6.88
C SER A 170 3.27 -8.50 -8.35
N TRP A 171 2.14 -8.94 -8.90
CA TRP A 171 2.03 -9.54 -10.24
C TRP A 171 0.76 -9.04 -10.94
N SER A 172 0.88 -8.61 -12.20
CA SER A 172 -0.21 -8.12 -13.03
C SER A 172 -0.42 -9.00 -14.26
#